data_AF-A0A355A7L6-F1
#
_entry.id   AF-A0A355A7L6-F1
#
_cell.length_a   1.000
_cell.length_b   1.000
_cell.length_c   1.000
_cell.angle_alpha   90.00
_cell.angle_beta   90.00
_cell.angle_gamma   90.00
#
_symmetry.space_group_name_H-M   'P 1'
#
loop_
_entity.id
_entity.type
_entity.pdbx_description
1 polymer ?
#
loop_
_entity_poly.entity_id
_entity_poly.type
_entity_poly.pdbx_seq_one_letter_code
_entity_poly.pdbx_strand_id
1 'polypeptide(L)'
;DVSEESKVAGRAAAAYLAGKTAAQEQLRFKAGRNIRSIVPQSVSIDLPTTIYLRARFPERNATLHVGNGKARQRVVSPGETIHYVVKPEDLKGNSGFVPVSLEGGQVND
;
A
#
# COMPACT_ATOMS: atom_id res chain seq x y z
N ASP A 1 11.91 -12.90 8.76
CA ASP A 1 12.69 -11.95 9.54
C ASP A 1 11.81 -10.74 9.74
N VAL A 2 11.58 -10.31 10.98
CA VAL A 2 10.63 -9.25 11.37
C VAL A 2 11.38 -8.07 11.99
N SER A 3 12.70 -8.16 12.06
CA SER A 3 13.57 -7.29 12.84
C SER A 3 13.99 -6.04 12.07
N GLU A 4 14.23 -6.14 10.77
CA GLU A 4 14.62 -5.00 9.93
C GLU A 4 13.41 -4.12 9.58
N GLU A 5 12.28 -4.73 9.25
CA GLU A 5 11.02 -4.05 8.98
C GLU A 5 10.53 -3.27 10.20
N SER A 6 10.70 -3.83 11.41
CA SER A 6 10.36 -3.15 12.67
C SER A 6 11.26 -1.94 12.94
N LYS A 7 12.55 -2.01 12.62
CA LYS A 7 13.49 -0.89 12.76
C LYS A 7 13.21 0.23 11.75
N VAL A 8 12.80 -0.12 10.53
CA VAL A 8 12.40 0.85 9.50
C VAL A 8 11.12 1.56 9.91
N ALA A 9 10.11 0.81 10.37
CA ALA A 9 8.84 1.37 10.86
C ALA A 9 9.04 2.27 12.09
N GLY A 10 9.90 1.87 13.04
CA GLY A 10 10.23 2.68 14.22
C GLY A 10 10.92 4.00 13.88
N ARG A 11 11.88 3.98 12.94
CA ARG A 11 12.54 5.21 12.46
C ARG A 11 11.59 6.14 11.73
N ALA A 12 10.69 5.60 10.90
CA ALA A 12 9.68 6.37 10.20
C ALA A 12 8.67 7.02 11.17
N ALA A 13 8.23 6.28 12.20
CA ALA A 13 7.33 6.80 13.24
C ALA A 13 8.00 7.90 14.11
N ALA A 14 9.28 7.73 14.44
CA ALA A 14 10.05 8.75 15.16
C ALA A 14 10.24 10.03 14.32
N ALA A 15 10.52 9.90 13.02
CA ALA A 15 10.62 11.03 12.09
C ALA A 15 9.27 11.76 11.93
N TYR A 16 8.15 11.03 11.93
CA TYR A 16 6.80 11.60 11.90
C TYR A 16 6.48 12.44 13.14
N LEU A 17 6.90 11.99 14.33
CA LEU A 17 6.73 12.75 15.57
C LEU A 17 7.64 14.00 15.62
N ALA A 18 8.84 13.91 15.03
CA ALA A 18 9.82 15.00 15.01
C ALA A 18 9.50 16.11 13.98
N GLY A 19 8.64 15.85 12.98
CA GLY A 19 8.38 16.75 11.84
C GLY A 19 6.98 17.38 11.78
N LYS A 20 6.20 17.41 12.87
CA LYS A 20 4.85 18.00 12.92
C LYS A 20 4.83 19.53 12.73
N THR A 21 5.29 20.09 11.61
CA THR A 21 5.02 21.50 11.22
C THR A 21 5.23 21.80 9.73
N ALA A 22 4.56 21.07 8.82
CA ALA A 22 4.24 21.59 7.49
C ALA A 22 3.09 20.74 6.94
N ALA A 23 2.12 21.35 6.27
CA ALA A 23 1.09 20.61 5.56
C ALA A 23 1.76 19.84 4.41
N GLN A 24 2.23 18.62 4.69
CA GLN A 24 2.83 17.76 3.68
C GLN A 24 1.80 17.47 2.62
N GLU A 25 2.17 17.61 1.35
CA GLU A 25 1.30 17.25 0.24
C GLU A 25 0.92 15.77 0.37
N GLN A 26 -0.38 15.51 0.55
CA GLN A 26 -0.92 14.18 0.76
C GLN A 26 -1.71 13.73 -0.46
N LEU A 27 -1.47 12.49 -0.86
CA LEU A 27 -2.28 11.82 -1.87
C LEU A 27 -3.25 10.85 -1.19
N ARG A 28 -4.49 10.82 -1.69
CA ARG A 28 -5.48 9.82 -1.26
C ARG A 28 -5.35 8.55 -2.07
N PHE A 29 -5.54 7.39 -1.44
CA PHE A 29 -5.66 6.14 -2.19
C PHE A 29 -7.05 6.02 -2.82
N LYS A 30 -7.11 5.49 -4.04
CA LYS A 30 -8.35 5.14 -4.72
C LYS A 30 -8.41 3.63 -4.91
N ALA A 31 -9.32 2.98 -4.21
CA ALA A 31 -9.55 1.54 -4.33
C ALA A 31 -10.12 1.19 -5.71
N GLY A 32 -9.37 0.38 -6.46
CA GLY A 32 -9.71 -0.17 -7.76
C GLY A 32 -10.14 -1.64 -7.68
N ARG A 33 -9.79 -2.41 -8.72
CA ARG A 33 -10.20 -3.83 -8.86
C ARG A 33 -9.74 -4.64 -7.65
N ASN A 34 -10.65 -5.47 -7.16
CA ASN A 34 -10.43 -6.43 -6.08
C ASN A 34 -9.89 -5.83 -4.75
N ILE A 35 -10.05 -4.52 -4.52
CA ILE A 35 -9.69 -3.88 -3.24
C ILE A 35 -10.93 -3.63 -2.40
N ARG A 36 -11.00 -4.25 -1.22
CA ARG A 36 -12.07 -4.06 -0.23
C ARG A 36 -11.81 -2.84 0.64
N SER A 37 -10.58 -2.68 1.12
CA SER A 37 -10.18 -1.59 2.00
C SER A 37 -8.69 -1.29 1.88
N ILE A 38 -8.33 -0.05 2.20
CA ILE A 38 -6.95 0.46 2.25
C ILE A 38 -6.81 1.25 3.56
N VAL A 39 -5.73 1.03 4.30
CA VAL A 39 -5.42 1.80 5.51
C VAL A 39 -3.92 2.10 5.54
N PRO A 40 -3.48 3.35 5.81
CA PRO A 40 -4.29 4.58 5.89
C PRO A 40 -4.96 4.95 4.55
N GLN A 41 -5.88 5.92 4.58
CA GLN A 41 -6.62 6.39 3.39
C GLN A 41 -5.84 7.42 2.55
N SER A 42 -4.79 8.02 3.13
CA SER A 42 -3.88 8.95 2.47
C SER A 42 -2.44 8.66 2.88
N VAL A 43 -1.50 9.20 2.10
CA VAL A 43 -0.06 9.05 2.30
C VAL A 43 0.66 10.36 1.97
N SER A 44 1.71 10.68 2.73
CA SER A 44 2.62 11.77 2.39
C SER A 44 3.55 11.34 1.25
N ILE A 45 3.81 12.24 0.30
CA ILE A 45 4.62 11.90 -0.88
C ILE A 45 6.12 11.66 -0.59
N ASP A 46 6.61 12.19 0.53
CA ASP A 46 8.06 12.25 0.82
C ASP A 46 8.58 11.05 1.63
N LEU A 47 7.71 10.29 2.28
CA LEU A 47 8.09 9.28 3.26
C LEU A 47 7.55 7.89 2.90
N PRO A 48 8.40 6.84 3.00
CA PRO A 48 7.92 5.47 2.89
C PRO A 48 6.84 5.18 3.94
N THR A 49 5.72 4.64 3.50
CA THR A 49 4.55 4.38 4.36
C THR A 49 4.02 2.98 4.11
N THR A 50 3.89 2.19 5.16
CA THR A 50 3.24 0.87 5.07
C THR A 50 1.73 1.05 4.98
N ILE A 51 1.14 0.47 3.94
CA ILE A 51 -0.31 0.36 3.78
C ILE A 51 -0.76 -1.09 4.01
N TYR A 52 -1.99 -1.20 4.51
CA TYR A 52 -2.71 -2.42 4.81
C TYR A 52 -3.92 -2.52 3.89
N LEU A 53 -4.01 -3.62 3.16
CA LEU A 53 -4.98 -3.82 2.10
C LEU A 53 -5.76 -5.10 2.36
N ARG A 54 -7.06 -5.11 2.05
CA ARG A 54 -7.86 -6.35 2.01
C ARG A 54 -8.45 -6.53 0.63
N ALA A 55 -8.41 -7.76 0.14
CA ALA A 55 -9.05 -8.11 -1.13
C ALA A 55 -10.57 -8.31 -0.99
N ARG A 56 -11.32 -8.18 -2.08
CA ARG A 56 -12.76 -8.52 -2.12
C ARG A 56 -12.99 -10.00 -2.41
N PHE A 57 -12.18 -10.58 -3.28
CA PHE A 57 -12.30 -11.92 -3.82
C PHE A 57 -10.94 -12.63 -3.77
N PRO A 58 -10.93 -13.96 -3.59
CA PRO A 58 -9.70 -14.73 -3.63
C PRO A 58 -9.16 -14.82 -5.06
N GLU A 59 -7.83 -14.72 -5.20
CA GLU A 59 -7.14 -14.84 -6.50
C GLU A 59 -5.80 -15.55 -6.34
N ARG A 60 -5.33 -16.19 -7.41
CA ARG A 60 -3.98 -16.79 -7.49
C ARG A 60 -3.12 -16.01 -8.47
N ASN A 61 -1.82 -16.00 -8.19
CA ASN A 61 -0.81 -15.33 -9.01
C ASN A 61 -1.16 -13.87 -9.33
N ALA A 62 -1.74 -13.17 -8.36
CA ALA A 62 -2.18 -11.80 -8.54
C ALA A 62 -1.00 -10.82 -8.49
N THR A 63 -1.18 -9.68 -9.14
CA THR A 63 -0.27 -8.53 -9.05
C THR A 63 -1.02 -7.41 -8.32
N LEU A 64 -0.46 -6.95 -7.21
CA LEU A 64 -0.86 -5.73 -6.55
C LEU A 64 -0.19 -4.55 -7.27
N HIS A 65 -1.00 -3.56 -7.65
CA HIS A 65 -0.56 -2.29 -8.21
C HIS A 65 -0.87 -1.17 -7.21
N VAL A 66 0.12 -0.31 -6.94
CA VAL A 66 -0.02 0.88 -6.07
C VAL A 66 0.69 2.04 -6.77
N GLY A 67 -0.06 2.90 -7.47
CA GLY A 67 0.54 3.90 -8.36
C GLY A 67 1.45 3.21 -9.39
N ASN A 68 2.75 3.54 -9.37
CA ASN A 68 3.76 2.90 -10.21
C ASN A 68 4.34 1.60 -9.62
N GLY A 69 4.12 1.36 -8.32
CA GLY A 69 4.62 0.21 -7.59
C GLY A 69 3.87 -1.08 -7.92
N LYS A 70 4.58 -2.21 -7.89
CA LYS A 70 4.03 -3.54 -8.16
C LYS A 70 4.57 -4.59 -7.20
N ALA A 71 3.70 -5.49 -6.74
CA ALA A 71 4.10 -6.65 -5.93
C ALA A 71 3.31 -7.90 -6.32
N ARG A 72 3.99 -9.03 -6.48
CA ARG A 72 3.35 -10.31 -6.81
C ARG A 72 2.82 -10.99 -5.55
N GLN A 73 1.58 -11.46 -5.61
CA GLN A 73 0.90 -12.21 -4.57
C GLN A 73 0.58 -13.61 -5.08
N ARG A 74 1.16 -14.64 -4.46
CA ARG A 74 0.96 -16.03 -4.90
C ARG A 74 -0.50 -16.47 -4.69
N VAL A 75 -1.06 -16.14 -3.54
CA VAL A 75 -2.44 -16.38 -3.15
C VAL A 75 -2.93 -15.12 -2.47
N VAL A 76 -4.15 -14.72 -2.79
CA VAL A 76 -4.86 -13.61 -2.16
C VAL A 76 -6.14 -14.17 -1.59
N SER A 77 -6.43 -13.85 -0.33
CA SER A 77 -7.67 -14.23 0.33
C SER A 77 -8.34 -13.00 0.96
N PRO A 78 -9.68 -12.86 0.93
CA PRO A 78 -10.36 -11.73 1.57
C PRO A 78 -10.20 -11.68 3.11
N GLY A 79 -9.88 -12.82 3.72
CA GLY A 79 -9.62 -12.97 5.15
C GLY A 79 -8.28 -12.38 5.58
N GLU A 80 -7.31 -12.31 4.67
CA GLU A 80 -5.93 -11.89 4.94
C GLU A 80 -5.71 -10.39 4.65
N THR A 81 -4.80 -9.79 5.43
CA THR A 81 -4.32 -8.43 5.20
C THR A 81 -3.02 -8.46 4.42
N ILE A 82 -3.01 -7.83 3.25
CA ILE A 82 -1.81 -7.62 2.44
C ILE A 82 -1.11 -6.35 2.95
N HIS A 83 0.20 -6.45 3.14
CA HIS A 83 1.06 -5.32 3.53
C HIS A 83 1.89 -4.88 2.33
N TYR A 84 1.97 -3.57 2.08
CA TYR A 84 2.83 -3.00 1.05
C TYR A 84 3.49 -1.73 1.56
N VAL A 85 4.81 -1.61 1.39
CA VAL A 85 5.54 -0.39 1.71
C VAL A 85 5.51 0.52 0.49
N VAL A 86 4.69 1.57 0.54
CA VAL A 86 4.62 2.60 -0.49
C VAL A 86 5.87 3.45 -0.39
N LYS A 87 6.63 3.54 -1.47
CA LYS A 87 7.80 4.41 -1.56
C LYS A 87 7.48 5.69 -2.33
N PRO A 88 8.21 6.80 -2.13
CA PRO A 88 8.02 8.02 -2.91
C PRO A 88 8.04 7.79 -4.43
N GLU A 89 8.87 6.87 -4.94
CA GLU A 89 8.89 6.49 -6.36
C GLU A 89 7.58 5.87 -6.87
N ASP A 90 6.83 5.17 -6.02
CA ASP A 90 5.52 4.59 -6.38
C ASP A 90 4.48 5.68 -6.62
N LEU A 91 4.69 6.86 -6.02
CA LEU A 91 3.77 7.99 -6.03
C LEU A 91 4.04 8.99 -7.16
N LYS A 92 5.25 8.97 -7.76
CA LYS A 92 5.66 9.93 -8.80
C LYS A 92 4.66 10.01 -9.95
N GLY A 93 4.28 11.24 -10.30
CA GLY A 93 3.37 11.51 -11.42
C GLY A 93 1.88 11.32 -11.12
N ASN A 94 1.51 10.86 -9.92
CA ASN A 94 0.10 10.83 -9.50
C ASN A 94 -0.32 12.21 -8.98
N SER A 95 -1.32 12.83 -9.61
CA SER A 95 -1.97 14.05 -9.13
C SER A 95 -3.36 13.72 -8.57
N GLY A 96 -3.63 14.08 -7.32
CA GLY A 96 -4.93 13.92 -6.65
C GLY A 96 -5.13 12.58 -5.95
N PHE A 97 -4.95 11.44 -6.62
CA PHE A 97 -5.07 10.13 -5.97
C PHE A 97 -4.09 9.09 -6.50
N VAL A 98 -3.80 8.08 -5.67
CA VAL A 98 -2.98 6.92 -5.99
C VAL A 98 -3.90 5.72 -6.27
N PRO A 99 -3.96 5.22 -7.52
CA PRO A 99 -4.77 4.05 -7.83
C PRO A 99 -4.16 2.81 -7.18
N VAL A 100 -5.02 1.99 -6.55
CA VAL A 100 -4.62 0.69 -6.00
C VAL A 100 -5.51 -0.39 -6.57
N SER A 101 -4.94 -1.44 -7.15
CA SER A 101 -5.70 -2.55 -7.70
C SER A 101 -4.96 -3.87 -7.51
N LEU A 102 -5.72 -4.96 -7.50
CA LEU A 102 -5.18 -6.30 -7.43
C LEU A 102 -5.74 -7.09 -8.62
N GLU A 103 -4.84 -7.67 -9.42
CA GLU A 103 -5.14 -8.31 -10.70
C GLU A 103 -4.53 -9.71 -10.77
N GLY A 104 -5.35 -10.75 -10.75
CA GLY A 104 -4.91 -12.14 -10.83
C GLY A 104 -5.94 -13.06 -11.48
N GLY A 105 -5.61 -14.36 -11.48
CA GLY A 105 -6.50 -15.40 -11.96
C GLY A 105 -7.49 -15.85 -10.90
N GLN A 106 -8.64 -16.38 -11.35
CA GLN A 106 -9.63 -16.97 -10.45
C GLN A 106 -9.06 -18.20 -9.74
N VAL A 107 -9.49 -18.40 -8.49
CA VAL A 107 -9.32 -19.68 -7.81
C VAL A 107 -10.42 -20.59 -8.34
N ASN A 108 -10.07 -21.53 -9.21
CA ASN A 108 -10.94 -22.68 -9.46
C ASN A 108 -10.71 -23.63 -8.28
N ASP A 109 -11.78 -23.92 -7.55
CA ASP A 109 -11.82 -24.97 -6.53
C ASP A 109 -11.65 -26.36 -7.16
#